data_AF-A0A1A0HAA5-F1
#
_entry.id   AF-A0A1A0HAA5-F1
#
_cell.length_a   1.000
_cell.length_b   1.000
_cell.length_c   1.000
_cell.angle_alpha   90.00
_cell.angle_beta   90.00
_cell.angle_gamma   90.00
#
_symmetry.space_group_name_H-M   'P 1'
#
loop_
_entity.id
_entity.type
_entity.pdbx_description
1 polymer ?
#
loop_
_entity_poly.entity_id
_entity_poly.type
_entity_poly.pdbx_seq_one_letter_code
_entity_poly.pdbx_strand_id
1 'polypeptide(L)'
;MTKSKKSQKIMLDLDNMERLEHLKPVPKSRSSSITSMESEDGSIAEVLKAPPKKDFDDIVAFESYIRDETWDNDFDYCHAHLTYYPPFVMKECHENMDKIKPTMNKNSRKFRRNLQHHIKRHLMVDMEKCSGFQMDFGKGVMEETPKTITWKFQDEGDHGFAKEENDMYNRHWKLELQVKCNNENPLVEVDYMAIPIM
;
A
#
# COMPACT_ATOMS: atom_id res chain seq x y z
N MET A 1 12.23 39.29 11.31
CA MET A 1 12.15 38.47 10.08
C MET A 1 12.52 37.04 10.43
N THR A 2 11.53 36.19 10.71
CA THR A 2 11.73 34.78 11.05
C THR A 2 11.87 33.98 9.76
N LYS A 3 13.04 33.37 9.55
CA LYS A 3 13.29 32.46 8.44
C LYS A 3 12.51 31.17 8.68
N SER A 4 11.52 30.90 7.83
CA SER A 4 10.84 29.61 7.76
C SER A 4 11.87 28.50 7.51
N LYS A 5 11.97 27.55 8.44
CA LYS A 5 12.73 26.30 8.24
C LYS A 5 12.00 25.51 7.16
N LYS A 6 12.57 25.43 5.95
CA LYS A 6 12.19 24.41 4.97
C LYS A 6 12.32 23.05 5.68
N SER A 7 11.18 22.40 5.93
CA SER A 7 11.16 20.98 6.23
C SER A 7 11.78 20.27 5.04
N GLN A 8 13.04 19.85 5.16
CA GLN A 8 13.66 18.98 4.18
C GLN A 8 12.93 17.65 4.30
N LYS A 9 12.02 17.39 3.36
CA LYS A 9 11.46 16.07 3.12
C LYS A 9 12.64 15.16 2.77
N ILE A 10 13.09 14.35 3.73
CA ILE A 10 14.13 13.36 3.52
C ILE A 10 13.52 12.34 2.57
N MET A 11 13.90 12.38 1.29
CA MET A 11 13.47 11.34 0.35
C MET A 11 14.20 10.05 0.69
N LEU A 12 13.47 8.93 0.65
CA LEU A 12 14.06 7.61 0.79
C LEU A 12 14.97 7.35 -0.41
N ASP A 13 16.16 6.81 -0.17
CA ASP A 13 17.05 6.37 -1.23
C ASP A 13 16.59 5.00 -1.74
N LEU A 14 15.64 5.04 -2.68
CA LEU A 14 14.98 3.83 -3.17
C LEU A 14 15.90 2.92 -4.00
N ASP A 15 17.06 3.43 -4.43
CA ASP A 15 17.98 2.69 -5.30
C ASP A 15 19.03 1.88 -4.52
N ASN A 16 19.17 2.13 -3.21
CA ASN A 16 20.10 1.44 -2.31
C ASN A 16 19.40 0.64 -1.20
N MET A 17 18.15 0.23 -1.40
CA MET A 17 17.41 -0.52 -0.38
C MET A 17 17.78 -2.01 -0.36
N GLU A 18 17.95 -2.55 0.85
CA GLU A 18 18.21 -3.97 1.08
C GLU A 18 16.99 -4.81 0.68
N ARG A 19 17.25 -5.90 -0.04
CA ARG A 19 16.22 -6.88 -0.40
C ARG A 19 16.04 -7.88 0.73
N LEU A 20 14.81 -8.29 0.96
CA LEU A 20 14.49 -9.41 1.83
C LEU A 20 14.78 -10.70 1.05
N GLU A 21 16.02 -11.19 1.13
CA GLU A 21 16.43 -12.40 0.39
C GLU A 21 15.94 -13.69 1.06
N HIS A 22 15.69 -13.66 2.38
CA HIS A 22 15.29 -14.80 3.17
C HIS A 22 14.19 -14.46 4.17
N LEU A 23 13.26 -15.39 4.36
CA LEU A 23 12.20 -15.31 5.33
C LEU A 23 12.73 -15.64 6.73
N LYS A 24 12.08 -15.02 7.71
CA LYS A 24 12.29 -15.30 9.13
C LYS A 24 11.01 -15.91 9.71
N PRO A 25 11.10 -16.61 10.86
CA PRO A 25 9.92 -17.09 11.57
C PRO A 25 8.92 -15.96 11.87
N VAL A 26 7.64 -16.30 11.92
CA VAL A 26 6.57 -15.36 12.29
C VAL A 26 6.85 -14.77 13.69
N PRO A 27 6.78 -13.44 13.86
CA PRO A 27 6.95 -12.81 15.16
C PRO A 27 5.95 -13.31 16.20
N LYS A 28 6.42 -13.59 17.42
CA LYS A 28 5.57 -14.06 18.54
C LYS A 28 4.50 -13.04 18.95
N SER A 29 4.69 -11.76 18.64
CA SER A 29 3.70 -10.69 18.84
C SER A 29 2.38 -11.00 18.13
N ARG A 30 2.44 -11.65 16.96
CA ARG A 30 1.28 -11.94 16.11
C ARG A 30 0.29 -12.92 16.70
N SER A 31 0.72 -13.84 17.56
CA SER A 31 -0.19 -14.81 18.21
C SER A 31 -1.30 -14.11 19.01
N SER A 32 -1.08 -12.86 19.44
CA SER A 32 -2.06 -12.05 20.17
C SER A 32 -3.23 -11.57 19.30
N SER A 33 -3.12 -11.65 17.96
CA SER A 33 -4.12 -11.18 17.01
C SER A 33 -5.04 -12.29 16.47
N ILE A 34 -4.77 -13.55 16.85
CA ILE A 34 -5.59 -14.71 16.49
C ILE A 34 -6.84 -14.73 17.40
N THR A 35 -8.02 -14.82 16.79
CA THR A 35 -9.29 -14.99 17.52
C THR A 35 -9.95 -16.29 17.08
N SER A 36 -10.33 -17.13 18.04
CA SER A 36 -11.11 -18.34 17.76
C SER A 36 -12.57 -17.97 17.49
N MET A 37 -13.08 -18.33 16.32
CA MET A 37 -14.50 -18.22 15.98
C MET A 37 -15.10 -19.62 15.86
N GLU A 38 -16.17 -19.89 16.59
CA GLU A 38 -16.97 -21.10 16.44
C GLU A 38 -17.89 -20.94 15.22
N SER A 39 -17.75 -21.84 14.24
CA SER A 39 -18.64 -21.91 13.08
C SER A 39 -19.93 -22.64 13.46
N GLU A 40 -21.01 -22.45 12.70
CA GLU A 40 -22.33 -23.09 12.95
C GLU A 40 -22.26 -24.63 13.00
N ASP A 41 -21.26 -25.24 12.34
CA ASP A 41 -20.99 -26.69 12.35
C ASP A 41 -20.20 -27.18 13.59
N GLY A 42 -19.92 -26.29 14.55
CA GLY A 42 -19.17 -26.62 15.77
C GLY A 42 -17.64 -26.73 15.57
N SER A 43 -17.13 -26.37 14.39
CA SER A 43 -15.70 -26.26 14.13
C SER A 43 -15.16 -24.92 14.64
N ILE A 44 -14.03 -24.94 15.34
CA ILE A 44 -13.31 -23.75 15.78
C ILE A 44 -12.35 -23.35 14.66
N ALA A 45 -12.61 -22.23 14.01
CA ALA A 45 -11.69 -21.63 13.05
C ALA A 45 -10.90 -20.52 13.73
N GLU A 46 -9.56 -20.60 13.67
CA GLU A 46 -8.71 -19.47 14.06
C GLU A 46 -8.78 -18.41 12.95
N VAL A 47 -9.36 -17.26 13.26
CA VAL A 47 -9.46 -16.14 12.32
C VAL A 47 -8.51 -15.05 12.79
N LEU A 48 -7.57 -14.69 11.92
CA LEU A 48 -6.73 -13.50 12.11
C LEU A 48 -7.61 -12.26 11.93
N LYS A 49 -7.62 -11.38 12.94
CA LYS A 49 -8.24 -10.06 12.79
C LYS A 49 -7.51 -9.28 11.70
N ALA A 50 -8.18 -8.31 11.09
CA ALA A 50 -7.50 -7.39 10.18
C ALA A 50 -6.42 -6.61 10.95
N PRO A 51 -5.24 -6.36 10.34
CA PRO A 51 -4.20 -5.57 10.98
C PRO A 51 -4.70 -4.16 11.33
N PRO A 52 -4.17 -3.54 12.38
CA PRO A 52 -4.58 -2.18 12.75
C PRO A 52 -4.18 -1.19 11.66
N LYS A 53 -5.18 -0.45 11.18
CA LYS A 53 -5.01 0.58 10.14
C LYS A 53 -4.14 1.73 10.64
N LYS A 54 -3.09 2.07 9.88
CA LYS A 54 -2.29 3.30 10.05
C LYS A 54 -2.55 4.27 8.90
N ASP A 55 -2.94 5.50 9.22
CA ASP A 55 -3.24 6.54 8.25
C ASP A 55 -2.05 7.48 8.02
N PHE A 56 -1.81 7.82 6.75
CA PHE A 56 -0.73 8.67 6.27
C PHE A 56 -1.27 9.73 5.31
N ASP A 57 -0.70 10.92 5.34
CA ASP A 57 -0.97 12.02 4.40
C ASP A 57 0.22 12.31 3.47
N ASP A 58 1.34 11.61 3.70
CA ASP A 58 2.59 11.75 2.96
C ASP A 58 3.09 10.41 2.43
N ILE A 59 3.40 10.37 1.13
CA ILE A 59 3.91 9.19 0.44
C ILE A 59 5.23 8.70 1.04
N VAL A 60 6.09 9.62 1.49
CA VAL A 60 7.40 9.26 2.08
C VAL A 60 7.22 8.56 3.43
N ALA A 61 6.26 9.02 4.24
CA ALA A 61 5.95 8.39 5.52
C ALA A 61 5.34 7.00 5.31
N PHE A 62 4.47 6.86 4.31
CA PHE A 62 3.90 5.57 3.90
C PHE A 62 4.96 4.58 3.39
N GLU A 63 5.89 5.02 2.55
CA GLU A 63 7.01 4.19 2.06
C GLU A 63 7.95 3.77 3.19
N SER A 64 8.26 4.71 4.09
CA SER A 64 9.09 4.44 5.28
C SER A 64 8.41 3.40 6.16
N TYR A 65 7.09 3.51 6.33
CA TYR A 65 6.31 2.57 7.09
C TYR A 65 6.40 1.14 6.54
N ILE A 66 6.21 0.95 5.24
CA ILE A 66 6.31 -0.37 4.60
C ILE A 66 7.70 -0.96 4.81
N ARG A 67 8.75 -0.16 4.62
CA ARG A 67 10.13 -0.60 4.85
C ARG A 67 10.35 -1.02 6.30
N ASP A 68 9.91 -0.20 7.25
CA ASP A 68 10.13 -0.46 8.67
C ASP A 68 9.40 -1.74 9.11
N GLU A 69 8.20 -2.03 8.59
CA GLU A 69 7.49 -3.31 8.83
C GLU A 69 8.24 -4.52 8.23
N THR A 70 8.94 -4.36 7.10
CA THR A 70 9.86 -5.40 6.60
C THR A 70 11.01 -5.64 7.57
N TRP A 71 11.62 -4.57 8.10
CA TRP A 71 12.74 -4.66 9.04
C TRP A 71 12.34 -5.30 10.37
N ASP A 72 11.15 -4.95 10.86
CA ASP A 72 10.54 -5.52 12.06
C ASP A 72 9.97 -6.93 11.84
N ASN A 73 10.06 -7.45 10.61
CA ASN A 73 9.60 -8.78 10.22
C ASN A 73 8.07 -8.97 10.36
N ASP A 74 7.29 -7.89 10.26
CA ASP A 74 5.82 -7.87 10.35
C ASP A 74 5.11 -7.49 9.03
N PHE A 75 5.87 -7.44 7.92
CA PHE A 75 5.40 -7.07 6.57
C PHE A 75 4.18 -7.84 6.04
N ASP A 76 3.98 -9.08 6.47
CA ASP A 76 2.88 -9.97 6.07
C ASP A 76 1.62 -9.81 6.95
N TYR A 77 1.62 -8.87 7.91
CA TYR A 77 0.47 -8.51 8.73
C TYR A 77 0.42 -6.99 9.01
N CYS A 78 0.12 -6.20 7.97
CA CYS A 78 0.09 -4.74 8.08
C CYS A 78 -1.07 -4.11 7.29
N HIS A 79 -1.54 -2.95 7.74
CA HIS A 79 -2.58 -2.16 7.08
C HIS A 79 -2.20 -0.68 7.08
N ALA A 80 -1.93 -0.13 5.90
CA ALA A 80 -1.58 1.26 5.71
C ALA A 80 -2.54 1.94 4.76
N HIS A 81 -2.91 3.18 5.09
CA HIS A 81 -3.80 3.98 4.28
C HIS A 81 -3.19 5.35 4.03
N LEU A 82 -3.08 5.74 2.78
CA LEU A 82 -2.44 6.97 2.34
C LEU A 82 -3.46 7.84 1.60
N THR A 83 -3.66 9.07 2.06
CA THR A 83 -4.45 10.08 1.34
C THR A 83 -3.54 11.22 0.91
N TYR A 84 -3.34 11.40 -0.39
CA TYR A 84 -2.38 12.38 -0.91
C TYR A 84 -2.80 12.99 -2.25
N TYR A 85 -2.13 14.09 -2.60
CA TYR A 85 -2.18 14.66 -3.94
C TYR A 85 -1.11 14.03 -4.83
N PRO A 86 -1.49 13.40 -5.95
CA PRO A 86 -0.51 12.81 -6.85
C PRO A 86 0.50 13.83 -7.38
N PRO A 87 1.79 13.46 -7.58
CA PRO A 87 2.84 14.38 -8.01
C PRO A 87 2.52 15.13 -9.31
N PHE A 88 1.82 14.48 -10.25
CA PHE A 88 1.46 15.12 -11.53
C PHE A 88 0.43 16.24 -11.36
N VAL A 89 -0.42 16.19 -10.34
CA VAL A 89 -1.37 17.27 -10.00
C VAL A 89 -0.59 18.43 -9.39
N MET A 90 0.26 18.14 -8.40
CA MET A 90 1.07 19.14 -7.71
C MET A 90 1.99 19.89 -8.68
N LYS A 91 2.58 19.18 -9.65
CA LYS A 91 3.40 19.78 -10.72
C LYS A 91 2.59 20.69 -11.64
N GLU A 92 1.38 20.29 -12.04
CA GLU A 92 0.51 21.12 -12.91
C GLU A 92 0.03 22.39 -12.20
N CYS A 93 -0.04 22.39 -10.88
CA CYS A 93 -0.47 23.52 -10.06
C CYS A 93 0.70 24.36 -9.48
N HIS A 94 1.96 24.05 -9.83
CA HIS A 94 3.16 24.68 -9.27
C HIS A 94 3.17 24.67 -7.74
N GLU A 95 2.81 23.53 -7.13
CA GLU A 95 2.71 23.35 -5.67
C GLU A 95 1.71 24.26 -4.96
N ASN A 96 0.83 24.93 -5.70
CA ASN A 96 -0.22 25.77 -5.15
C ASN A 96 -1.59 25.10 -5.26
N MET A 97 -2.15 24.68 -4.13
CA MET A 97 -3.44 24.00 -4.06
C MET A 97 -4.62 24.85 -4.57
N ASP A 98 -4.53 26.18 -4.48
CA ASP A 98 -5.58 27.09 -4.96
C ASP A 98 -5.71 27.10 -6.49
N LYS A 99 -4.68 26.61 -7.19
CA LYS A 99 -4.65 26.51 -8.65
C LYS A 99 -5.18 25.18 -9.18
N ILE A 100 -5.61 24.28 -8.28
CA ILE A 100 -6.22 23.01 -8.67
C ILE A 100 -7.49 23.30 -9.45
N LYS A 101 -7.52 22.83 -10.71
CA LYS A 101 -8.71 22.99 -11.54
C LYS A 101 -9.79 22.04 -11.04
N PRO A 102 -11.08 22.47 -10.99
CA PRO A 102 -12.18 21.59 -10.62
C PRO A 102 -12.30 20.35 -11.52
N THR A 103 -11.73 20.39 -12.73
CA THR A 103 -11.71 19.26 -13.66
C THR A 103 -10.60 18.24 -13.39
N MET A 104 -9.71 18.48 -12.42
CA MET A 104 -8.69 17.52 -11.99
C MET A 104 -9.29 16.52 -11.01
N ASN A 105 -10.16 15.65 -11.51
CA ASN A 105 -10.83 14.62 -10.72
C ASN A 105 -11.12 13.39 -11.60
N LYS A 106 -11.85 12.39 -11.07
CA LYS A 106 -12.17 11.15 -11.80
C LYS A 106 -12.84 11.38 -13.16
N ASN A 107 -13.59 12.45 -13.36
CA ASN A 107 -14.33 12.72 -14.60
C ASN A 107 -13.39 13.14 -15.75
N SER A 108 -12.14 13.53 -15.44
CA SER A 108 -11.15 13.85 -16.45
C SER A 108 -10.40 12.62 -16.93
N ARG A 109 -10.51 12.34 -18.24
CA ARG A 109 -9.75 11.29 -18.91
C ARG A 109 -8.23 11.49 -18.80
N LYS A 110 -7.76 12.74 -18.80
CA LYS A 110 -6.34 13.08 -18.59
C LYS A 110 -5.91 12.69 -17.17
N PHE A 111 -6.70 13.04 -16.16
CA PHE A 111 -6.44 12.70 -14.76
C PHE A 111 -6.39 11.18 -14.56
N ARG A 112 -7.41 10.45 -15.03
CA ARG A 112 -7.46 8.97 -14.95
C ARG A 112 -6.23 8.30 -15.55
N ARG A 113 -5.83 8.71 -16.76
CA ARG A 113 -4.66 8.15 -17.45
C ARG A 113 -3.35 8.43 -16.69
N ASN A 114 -3.19 9.68 -16.22
CA ASN A 114 -2.00 10.06 -15.47
C ASN A 114 -1.93 9.33 -14.13
N LEU A 115 -3.08 9.16 -13.45
CA LEU A 115 -3.16 8.40 -12.21
C LEU A 115 -2.83 6.92 -12.43
N GLN A 116 -3.39 6.29 -13.47
CA GLN A 116 -3.06 4.90 -13.77
C GLN A 116 -1.57 4.71 -14.11
N HIS A 117 -0.97 5.66 -14.83
CA HIS A 117 0.47 5.66 -15.08
C HIS A 117 1.27 5.80 -13.79
N HIS A 118 0.87 6.71 -12.90
CA HIS A 118 1.49 6.92 -11.60
C HIS A 118 1.43 5.66 -10.73
N ILE A 119 0.27 4.99 -10.65
CA ILE A 119 0.09 3.75 -9.89
C ILE A 119 1.09 2.68 -10.36
N LYS A 120 1.19 2.46 -11.68
CA LYS A 120 2.00 1.37 -12.24
C LYS A 120 3.50 1.65 -12.32
N ARG A 121 3.91 2.91 -12.43
CA ARG A 121 5.32 3.28 -12.68
C ARG A 121 6.02 3.83 -11.46
N HIS A 122 5.27 4.29 -10.47
CA HIS A 122 5.80 4.87 -9.25
C HIS A 122 5.26 4.09 -8.06
N LEU A 123 3.99 4.25 -7.69
CA LEU A 123 3.45 3.68 -6.45
C LEU A 123 3.77 2.19 -6.24
N MET A 124 3.43 1.31 -7.19
CA MET A 124 3.71 -0.13 -7.07
C MET A 124 5.21 -0.45 -7.08
N VAL A 125 5.98 0.24 -7.92
CA VAL A 125 7.43 0.02 -8.07
C VAL A 125 8.16 0.47 -6.81
N ASP A 126 7.78 1.62 -6.26
CA ASP A 126 8.37 2.20 -5.07
C ASP A 126 8.00 1.36 -3.83
N MET A 127 6.77 0.83 -3.77
CA MET A 127 6.35 -0.13 -2.74
C MET A 127 7.15 -1.44 -2.80
N GLU A 128 7.30 -2.03 -3.99
CA GLU A 128 8.09 -3.26 -4.19
C GLU A 128 9.54 -3.03 -3.70
N LYS A 129 10.16 -1.93 -4.14
CA LYS A 129 11.48 -1.54 -3.65
C LYS A 129 11.52 -1.43 -2.13
N CYS A 130 10.58 -0.68 -1.51
CA CYS A 130 10.58 -0.41 -0.06
C CYS A 130 10.37 -1.66 0.77
N SER A 131 9.51 -2.54 0.29
CA SER A 131 9.16 -3.79 0.95
C SER A 131 10.30 -4.82 0.92
N GLY A 132 11.19 -4.71 -0.06
CA GLY A 132 12.32 -5.63 -0.23
C GLY A 132 11.96 -6.98 -0.84
N PHE A 133 10.70 -7.25 -1.19
CA PHE A 133 10.24 -8.46 -1.85
C PHE A 133 9.50 -8.15 -3.16
N GLN A 134 9.32 -9.16 -4.01
CA GLN A 134 8.68 -8.97 -5.31
C GLN A 134 7.17 -8.88 -5.13
N MET A 135 6.54 -7.84 -5.69
CA MET A 135 5.09 -7.67 -5.72
C MET A 135 4.58 -7.85 -7.16
N ASP A 136 3.85 -8.94 -7.43
CA ASP A 136 3.23 -9.19 -8.73
C ASP A 136 1.73 -8.86 -8.67
N PHE A 137 1.44 -7.56 -8.59
CA PHE A 137 0.08 -7.08 -8.77
C PHE A 137 -0.35 -7.30 -10.22
N GLY A 138 -1.11 -8.37 -10.43
CA GLY A 138 -1.63 -8.76 -11.74
C GLY A 138 -2.61 -7.73 -12.34
N LYS A 139 -3.62 -8.22 -13.07
CA LYS A 139 -4.58 -7.30 -13.70
C LYS A 139 -5.55 -6.74 -12.66
N GLY A 140 -5.36 -5.48 -12.28
CA GLY A 140 -6.29 -4.79 -11.39
C GLY A 140 -7.72 -4.71 -11.93
N VAL A 141 -8.68 -4.85 -11.03
CA VAL A 141 -10.11 -4.69 -11.28
C VAL A 141 -10.47 -3.21 -11.08
N MET A 142 -11.15 -2.62 -12.06
CA MET A 142 -11.62 -1.23 -11.99
C MET A 142 -13.13 -1.23 -11.70
N GLU A 143 -13.50 -0.61 -10.60
CA GLU A 143 -14.88 -0.36 -10.21
C GLU A 143 -15.16 1.14 -10.33
N GLU A 144 -16.08 1.51 -11.23
CA GLU A 144 -16.47 2.90 -11.43
C GLU A 144 -17.89 3.11 -10.91
N THR A 145 -18.02 4.03 -9.96
CA THR A 145 -19.30 4.52 -9.45
C THR A 145 -19.53 5.96 -9.94
N PRO A 146 -20.75 6.52 -9.81
CA PRO A 146 -20.99 7.92 -10.14
C PRO A 146 -20.10 8.89 -9.36
N LYS A 147 -19.66 8.53 -8.15
CA LYS A 147 -18.86 9.38 -7.26
C LYS A 147 -17.37 9.05 -7.26
N THR A 148 -16.99 7.81 -7.51
CA THR A 148 -15.61 7.35 -7.34
C THR A 148 -15.17 6.41 -8.45
N ILE A 149 -13.85 6.32 -8.66
CA ILE A 149 -13.23 5.20 -9.37
C ILE A 149 -12.30 4.53 -8.39
N THR A 150 -12.35 3.21 -8.36
CA THR A 150 -11.52 2.37 -7.51
C THR A 150 -10.81 1.34 -8.37
N TRP A 151 -9.49 1.25 -8.22
CA TRP A 151 -8.68 0.17 -8.76
C TRP A 151 -8.28 -0.75 -7.61
N LYS A 152 -8.62 -2.03 -7.73
CA LYS A 152 -8.24 -3.07 -6.78
C LYS A 152 -7.21 -3.97 -7.43
N PHE A 153 -6.10 -4.20 -6.75
CA PHE A 153 -5.06 -5.12 -7.13
C PHE A 153 -4.87 -6.13 -6.00
N GLN A 154 -4.60 -7.36 -6.37
CA GLN A 154 -4.39 -8.46 -5.44
C GLN A 154 -3.20 -9.25 -5.94
N ASP A 155 -2.33 -9.63 -5.01
CA ASP A 155 -1.20 -10.50 -5.23
C ASP A 155 -1.23 -11.61 -4.17
N GLU A 156 -1.31 -12.86 -4.64
CA GLU A 156 -1.30 -14.08 -3.83
C GLU A 156 -0.13 -14.99 -4.23
N GLY A 157 0.89 -14.42 -4.90
CA GLY A 157 2.08 -15.16 -5.31
C GLY A 157 3.02 -15.48 -4.15
N ASP A 158 4.16 -16.08 -4.49
CA ASP A 158 5.22 -16.43 -3.53
C ASP A 158 6.14 -15.23 -3.19
N HIS A 159 5.82 -14.03 -3.68
CA HIS A 159 6.56 -12.77 -3.44
C HIS A 159 8.07 -12.81 -3.76
N GLY A 160 8.48 -13.72 -4.65
CA GLY A 160 9.88 -13.94 -5.03
C GLY A 160 10.65 -14.93 -4.15
N PHE A 161 10.00 -15.53 -3.15
CA PHE A 161 10.60 -16.55 -2.28
C PHE A 161 10.45 -17.96 -2.84
N ALA A 162 11.34 -18.87 -2.44
CA ALA A 162 11.21 -20.27 -2.78
C ALA A 162 10.06 -20.90 -1.97
N LYS A 163 9.22 -21.70 -2.63
CA LYS A 163 8.09 -22.38 -1.98
C LYS A 163 8.50 -23.20 -0.75
N GLU A 164 9.67 -23.84 -0.81
CA GLU A 164 10.26 -24.61 0.29
C GLU A 164 10.50 -23.74 1.54
N GLU A 165 10.86 -22.46 1.35
CA GLU A 165 11.09 -21.50 2.43
C GLU A 165 9.79 -20.95 3.00
N ASN A 166 8.81 -20.64 2.12
CA ASN A 166 7.45 -20.27 2.53
C ASN A 166 6.82 -21.39 3.39
N ASP A 167 6.93 -22.65 2.95
CA ASP A 167 6.38 -23.81 3.65
C ASP A 167 7.16 -24.11 4.96
N MET A 168 8.47 -23.89 4.99
CA MET A 168 9.29 -24.06 6.19
C MET A 168 8.84 -23.14 7.34
N TYR A 169 8.51 -21.89 7.02
CA TYR A 169 8.06 -20.91 8.01
C TYR A 169 6.53 -20.77 8.08
N ASN A 170 5.79 -21.56 7.30
CA ASN A 170 4.34 -21.45 7.10
C ASN A 170 3.89 -20.01 6.88
N ARG A 171 4.58 -19.32 5.98
CA ARG A 171 4.49 -17.87 5.80
C ARG A 171 4.00 -17.54 4.40
N HIS A 172 2.70 -17.71 4.22
CA HIS A 172 1.97 -17.34 3.00
C HIS A 172 1.12 -16.11 3.31
N TRP A 173 1.11 -15.12 2.43
CA TRP A 173 0.27 -13.93 2.61
C TRP A 173 -0.20 -13.38 1.27
N LYS A 174 -1.34 -12.69 1.31
CA LYS A 174 -1.86 -11.92 0.20
C LYS A 174 -1.61 -10.44 0.42
N LEU A 175 -1.39 -9.72 -0.67
CA LEU A 175 -1.33 -8.28 -0.70
C LEU A 175 -2.55 -7.75 -1.43
N GLU A 176 -3.27 -6.83 -0.80
CA GLU A 176 -4.39 -6.11 -1.39
C GLU A 176 -4.01 -4.63 -1.47
N LEU A 177 -4.10 -4.08 -2.68
CA LEU A 177 -3.88 -2.66 -2.94
C LEU A 177 -5.12 -2.06 -3.59
N GLN A 178 -5.75 -1.13 -2.90
CA GLN A 178 -6.89 -0.38 -3.41
C GLN A 178 -6.50 1.08 -3.61
N VAL A 179 -6.66 1.59 -4.83
CA VAL A 179 -6.46 3.01 -5.14
C VAL A 179 -7.78 3.62 -5.54
N LYS A 180 -8.19 4.69 -4.88
CA LYS A 180 -9.49 5.34 -5.08
C LYS A 180 -9.31 6.84 -5.35
N CYS A 181 -10.08 7.34 -6.30
CA CYS A 181 -10.23 8.78 -6.56
C CYS A 181 -11.70 9.16 -6.67
N ASN A 182 -12.02 10.42 -6.41
CA ASN A 182 -13.38 10.93 -6.38
C ASN A 182 -13.65 11.98 -7.49
N ASN A 183 -14.89 12.46 -7.57
CA ASN A 183 -15.35 13.45 -8.55
C ASN A 183 -15.25 14.90 -8.08
N GLU A 184 -14.85 15.15 -6.84
CA GLU A 184 -14.88 16.47 -6.21
C GLU A 184 -13.51 17.12 -6.19
N ASN A 185 -12.46 16.34 -5.97
CA ASN A 185 -11.09 16.81 -5.81
C ASN A 185 -10.07 15.81 -6.41
N PRO A 186 -8.80 16.22 -6.58
CA PRO A 186 -7.75 15.35 -7.07
C PRO A 186 -7.12 14.45 -6.00
N LEU A 187 -7.70 14.35 -4.79
CA LEU A 187 -7.15 13.48 -3.76
C LEU A 187 -7.26 12.03 -4.19
N VAL A 188 -6.20 11.29 -3.86
CA VAL A 188 -6.12 9.86 -4.09
C VAL A 188 -5.95 9.19 -2.74
N GLU A 189 -6.85 8.25 -2.47
CA GLU A 189 -6.82 7.36 -1.33
C GLU A 189 -6.18 6.05 -1.79
N VAL A 190 -5.17 5.59 -1.07
CA VAL A 190 -4.50 4.30 -1.28
C VAL A 190 -4.69 3.51 0.00
N ASP A 191 -5.12 2.27 -0.14
CA ASP A 191 -5.30 1.32 0.94
C ASP A 191 -4.43 0.10 0.62
N TYR A 192 -3.43 -0.16 1.45
CA TYR A 192 -2.49 -1.26 1.31
C TYR A 192 -2.65 -2.19 2.51
N MET A 193 -2.89 -3.46 2.23
CA MET A 193 -3.17 -4.45 3.26
C MET A 193 -2.43 -5.76 2.94
N ALA A 194 -1.63 -6.22 3.89
CA ALA A 194 -0.98 -7.52 3.84
C ALA A 194 -1.64 -8.44 4.89
N ILE A 195 -2.15 -9.58 4.45
CA ILE A 195 -2.86 -10.53 5.32
C ILE A 195 -2.30 -11.95 5.09
N PRO A 196 -1.97 -12.69 6.16
CA PRO A 196 -1.58 -14.09 6.05
C PRO A 196 -2.70 -14.94 5.45
N ILE A 197 -2.32 -15.85 4.55
CA ILE A 197 -3.19 -16.91 4.02
C ILE A 197 -2.97 -18.11 4.93
N MET A 198 -3.99 -18.49 5.68
CA MET A 198 -4.00 -19.68 6.55
C MET A 198 -4.60 -20.89 5.82
#